data_AF-A0AA96MBR8-F1
#
_entry.id   AF-A0AA96MBR8-F1
#
_cell.length_a   1.000
_cell.length_b   1.000
_cell.length_c   1.000
_cell.angle_alpha   90.00
_cell.angle_beta   90.00
_cell.angle_gamma   90.00
#
_symmetry.space_group_name_H-M   'P 1'
#
loop_
_entity.id
_entity.type
_entity.pdbx_description
1 polymer ?
#
loop_
_entity_poly.entity_id
_entity_poly.type
_entity_poly.pdbx_seq_one_letter_code
_entity_poly.pdbx_strand_id
1 'polypeptide(L)'
;MESNRQSNFVTSHSFIKHPLRKAKKKTRMRYYVALDHFVREYAGIAEYANARLLQYQEMLIESNTTFTVTDRNRNSIIRSVVNDSLRPWMWKYRFWLTCDIALILADKNAIEKVQEDMQRYLNKRQRAALSVLVSYLFNDKMIPPKMLFAEGLIYQFRLNRSFTAQQEQRVLITANMSAGKSTLINALIGKQVARTSQEACTADLHYYLNKPVEDGSIHLRAGQLNLNAAYEDLMDAEQVGSGSVASYFRSFVQSDPQRRICLIDTPGVNSAINREHGSRTRKALMEEQYDKLIYVLNANQLGTDEEIRYLKYISGNVPSDKVVFVLNKLDHFKSADDSIAASIEGVKTDLLQLGYKNPTVYPLSAYFALLLKRKQNGELLTEDEQDEYDYYVKKFSRPEFDLSVHLNTSTAPLQTAEDKQLALAASCGLYSLENILYGGSDQ
;
A
#
# COMPACT_ATOMS: atom_id res chain seq x y z
N MET A 1 1.73 -14.48 -17.70
CA MET A 1 0.53 -13.63 -17.83
C MET A 1 -0.07 -13.26 -16.48
N GLU A 2 -0.11 -14.18 -15.51
CA GLU A 2 -0.59 -13.91 -14.15
C GLU A 2 0.35 -13.01 -13.33
N SER A 3 1.67 -13.14 -13.51
CA SER A 3 2.66 -12.25 -12.85
C SER A 3 2.51 -10.78 -13.26
N ASN A 4 2.22 -10.48 -14.54
CA ASN A 4 1.96 -9.11 -15.02
C ASN A 4 0.63 -8.54 -14.49
N ARG A 5 -0.36 -9.39 -14.16
CA ARG A 5 -1.65 -8.95 -13.59
C ARG A 5 -1.54 -8.51 -12.13
N GLN A 6 -0.58 -9.06 -11.39
CA GLN A 6 -0.26 -8.64 -10.02
C GLN A 6 0.71 -7.45 -10.00
N SER A 7 1.68 -7.37 -10.92
CA SER A 7 2.66 -6.28 -10.92
C SER A 7 2.03 -4.90 -11.14
N ASN A 8 1.08 -4.78 -12.07
CA ASN A 8 0.46 -3.49 -12.37
C ASN A 8 -0.46 -3.02 -11.24
N PHE A 9 -1.04 -3.95 -10.48
CA PHE A 9 -1.98 -3.62 -9.39
C PHE A 9 -1.34 -2.76 -8.29
N VAL A 10 -0.03 -2.84 -8.08
CA VAL A 10 0.68 -2.12 -7.02
C VAL A 10 1.44 -0.88 -7.50
N THR A 11 1.29 -0.48 -8.77
CA THR A 11 2.00 0.71 -9.28
C THR A 11 1.34 1.99 -8.81
N SER A 12 2.16 3.00 -8.49
CA SER A 12 1.68 4.34 -8.14
C SER A 12 1.50 5.21 -9.37
N HIS A 13 0.48 6.06 -9.38
CA HIS A 13 0.25 6.99 -10.47
C HIS A 13 -0.23 8.35 -9.96
N SER A 14 0.72 9.23 -9.63
CA SER A 14 0.43 10.56 -9.11
C SER A 14 0.18 11.57 -10.23
N PHE A 15 -1.03 12.14 -10.22
CA PHE A 15 -1.41 13.23 -11.12
C PHE A 15 -1.16 14.63 -10.55
N ILE A 16 -0.68 14.74 -9.30
CA ILE A 16 -0.60 16.01 -8.56
C ILE A 16 0.18 17.07 -9.36
N LYS A 17 1.35 16.69 -9.88
CA LYS A 17 2.26 17.54 -10.66
C LYS A 17 2.15 17.31 -12.18
N HIS A 18 1.07 16.69 -12.66
CA HIS A 18 0.95 16.34 -14.07
C HIS A 18 0.95 17.59 -14.98
N PRO A 19 1.77 17.64 -16.05
CA PRO A 19 1.93 18.85 -16.88
C PRO A 19 0.64 19.36 -17.54
N LEU A 20 -0.33 18.47 -17.77
CA LEU A 20 -1.59 18.82 -18.43
C LEU A 20 -2.68 19.35 -17.50
N ARG A 21 -2.48 19.33 -16.19
CA ARG A 21 -3.51 19.74 -15.23
C ARG A 21 -3.98 21.18 -15.44
N LYS A 22 -3.07 22.07 -15.87
CA LYS A 22 -3.36 23.49 -16.18
C LYS A 22 -3.59 23.76 -17.67
N ALA A 23 -3.63 22.72 -18.52
CA ALA A 23 -3.81 22.90 -19.96
C ALA A 23 -5.28 23.24 -20.31
N LYS A 24 -5.46 23.97 -21.42
CA LYS A 24 -6.80 24.31 -21.94
C LYS A 24 -7.62 23.03 -22.17
N LYS A 25 -8.92 23.05 -21.85
CA LYS A 25 -9.87 21.92 -21.99
C LYS A 25 -9.76 21.19 -23.33
N LYS A 26 -9.77 21.93 -24.45
CA LYS A 26 -9.59 21.37 -25.81
C LYS A 26 -8.30 20.58 -25.99
N THR A 27 -7.23 21.00 -25.33
CA THR A 27 -5.93 20.33 -25.39
C THR A 27 -5.94 19.05 -24.55
N ARG A 28 -6.50 19.10 -23.34
CA ARG A 28 -6.67 17.92 -22.47
C ARG A 28 -7.48 16.83 -23.17
N MET A 29 -8.60 17.19 -23.79
CA MET A 29 -9.44 16.24 -24.55
C MET A 29 -8.69 15.61 -25.73
N ARG A 30 -8.01 16.41 -26.56
CA ARG A 30 -7.23 15.89 -27.68
C ARG A 30 -6.12 14.94 -27.22
N TYR A 31 -5.49 15.27 -26.10
CA TYR A 31 -4.47 14.42 -25.50
C TYR A 31 -5.04 13.07 -25.05
N TYR A 32 -6.16 13.08 -24.32
CA TYR A 32 -6.84 11.86 -23.90
C TYR A 32 -7.22 10.98 -25.09
N VAL A 33 -7.74 11.54 -26.18
CA VAL A 33 -8.08 10.77 -27.39
C VAL A 33 -6.85 10.07 -27.98
N ALA A 34 -5.69 10.74 -27.97
CA ALA A 34 -4.45 10.11 -28.43
C ALA A 34 -3.97 9.02 -27.46
N LEU A 35 -4.04 9.27 -26.15
CA LEU A 35 -3.70 8.32 -25.10
C LEU A 35 -4.56 7.05 -25.19
N ASP A 36 -5.89 7.21 -25.21
CA ASP A 36 -6.86 6.13 -25.33
C ASP A 36 -6.63 5.27 -26.57
N HIS A 37 -6.35 5.90 -27.73
CA HIS A 37 -6.06 5.19 -28.96
C HIS A 37 -4.82 4.28 -28.84
N PHE A 38 -3.67 4.84 -28.44
CA PHE A 38 -2.44 4.04 -28.33
C PHE A 38 -2.56 2.99 -27.23
N VAL A 39 -3.16 3.31 -26.09
CA VAL A 39 -3.32 2.32 -25.01
C VAL A 39 -4.21 1.17 -25.46
N ARG A 40 -5.38 1.43 -26.05
CA ARG A 40 -6.30 0.36 -26.48
C ARG A 40 -5.72 -0.52 -27.57
N GLU A 41 -4.89 0.04 -28.45
CA GLU A 41 -4.27 -0.72 -29.54
C GLU A 41 -3.21 -1.72 -29.03
N TYR A 42 -2.51 -1.38 -27.94
CA TYR A 42 -1.36 -2.16 -27.47
C TYR A 42 -1.51 -2.81 -26.07
N ALA A 43 -2.58 -2.50 -25.32
CA ALA A 43 -2.77 -2.97 -23.93
C ALA A 43 -3.13 -4.46 -23.77
N GLY A 44 -3.51 -5.18 -24.83
CA GLY A 44 -3.92 -6.59 -24.71
C GLY A 44 -5.14 -6.76 -23.78
N ILE A 45 -5.02 -7.58 -22.73
CA ILE A 45 -6.11 -7.86 -21.78
C ILE A 45 -6.44 -6.60 -20.96
N ALA A 46 -7.67 -6.11 -21.14
CA ALA A 46 -8.00 -4.69 -21.06
C ALA A 46 -8.32 -4.12 -19.67
N GLU A 47 -8.46 -4.92 -18.62
CA GLU A 47 -9.05 -4.45 -17.36
C GLU A 47 -8.23 -3.33 -16.68
N TYR A 48 -6.93 -3.55 -16.48
CA TYR A 48 -6.07 -2.57 -15.83
C TYR A 48 -5.86 -1.31 -16.67
N ALA A 49 -5.63 -1.48 -17.97
CA ALA A 49 -5.47 -0.36 -18.89
C ALA A 49 -6.76 0.48 -18.98
N ASN A 50 -7.93 -0.17 -18.99
CA ASN A 50 -9.22 0.53 -18.93
C ASN A 50 -9.38 1.30 -17.62
N ALA A 51 -9.08 0.68 -16.48
CA ALA A 51 -9.19 1.36 -15.18
C ALA A 51 -8.24 2.56 -15.08
N ARG A 52 -7.02 2.46 -15.63
CA ARG A 52 -6.10 3.61 -15.73
C ARG A 52 -6.63 4.67 -16.69
N LEU A 53 -7.18 4.29 -17.84
CA LEU A 53 -7.79 5.25 -18.77
C LEU A 53 -8.95 6.01 -18.10
N LEU A 54 -9.75 5.37 -17.26
CA LEU A 54 -10.80 6.06 -16.48
C LEU A 54 -10.20 7.11 -15.53
N GLN A 55 -9.11 6.81 -14.82
CA GLN A 55 -8.41 7.80 -13.99
C GLN A 55 -7.88 8.99 -14.82
N TYR A 56 -7.29 8.73 -15.98
CA TYR A 56 -6.85 9.79 -16.89
C TYR A 56 -8.03 10.58 -17.47
N GLN A 57 -9.17 9.93 -17.71
CA GLN A 57 -10.39 10.57 -18.16
C GLN A 57 -10.89 11.54 -17.10
N GLU A 58 -11.02 11.12 -15.85
CA GLU A 58 -11.42 11.99 -14.73
C GLU A 58 -10.47 13.19 -14.57
N MET A 59 -9.16 12.97 -14.72
CA MET A 59 -8.14 14.02 -14.61
C MET A 59 -8.18 15.02 -15.78
N LEU A 60 -8.38 14.54 -17.01
CA LEU A 60 -8.26 15.36 -18.23
C LEU A 60 -9.60 15.91 -18.72
N ILE A 61 -10.67 15.15 -18.55
CA ILE A 61 -12.01 15.36 -19.09
C ILE A 61 -12.99 15.33 -17.91
N GLU A 62 -13.21 16.48 -17.29
CA GLU A 62 -14.25 16.68 -16.28
C GLU A 62 -15.58 16.00 -16.73
N SER A 63 -16.19 15.23 -15.83
CA SER A 63 -17.16 14.13 -16.05
C SER A 63 -18.38 14.47 -16.92
N ASN A 64 -18.71 15.75 -17.12
CA ASN A 64 -19.87 16.21 -17.88
C ASN A 64 -19.58 16.60 -19.33
N THR A 65 -18.44 16.19 -19.91
CA THR A 65 -18.06 16.57 -21.27
C THR A 65 -18.23 15.43 -22.26
N THR A 66 -19.31 15.44 -23.03
CA THR A 66 -19.47 14.54 -24.19
C THR A 66 -18.67 15.06 -25.39
N PHE A 67 -17.74 14.24 -25.88
CA PHE A 67 -16.97 14.54 -27.10
C PHE A 67 -17.18 13.41 -28.11
N THR A 68 -17.84 13.72 -29.23
CA THR A 68 -18.04 12.76 -30.32
C THR A 68 -16.75 12.61 -31.14
N VAL A 69 -16.03 11.53 -30.89
CA VAL A 69 -14.87 11.13 -31.70
C VAL A 69 -15.34 10.22 -32.83
N THR A 70 -15.13 10.62 -34.08
CA THR A 70 -15.23 9.71 -35.23
C THR A 70 -13.83 9.31 -35.70
N ASP A 71 -13.71 8.22 -36.45
CA ASP A 71 -12.41 7.72 -36.95
C ASP A 71 -11.68 8.75 -37.83
N ARG A 72 -12.42 9.51 -38.67
CA ARG A 72 -11.84 10.60 -39.48
C ARG A 72 -11.21 11.69 -38.62
N ASN A 73 -11.84 12.02 -37.49
CA ASN A 73 -11.39 13.08 -36.58
C ASN A 73 -10.20 12.59 -35.75
N ARG A 74 -10.20 11.31 -35.39
CA ARG A 74 -9.20 10.67 -34.50
C ARG A 74 -7.78 10.80 -35.06
N ASN A 75 -7.57 10.45 -36.33
CA ASN A 75 -6.24 10.54 -36.97
C ASN A 75 -5.67 11.97 -36.99
N SER A 76 -6.53 12.96 -37.27
CA SER A 76 -6.13 14.37 -37.22
C SER A 76 -5.77 14.82 -35.81
N ILE A 77 -6.53 14.37 -34.81
CA ILE A 77 -6.27 14.65 -33.39
C ILE A 77 -4.93 14.04 -32.97
N ILE A 78 -4.70 12.75 -33.24
CA ILE A 78 -3.44 12.05 -32.93
C ILE A 78 -2.25 12.80 -33.53
N ARG A 79 -2.34 13.13 -34.84
CA ARG A 79 -1.29 13.90 -35.52
C ARG A 79 -1.03 15.24 -34.84
N SER A 80 -2.07 15.94 -34.38
CA SER A 80 -1.95 17.22 -33.67
C SER A 80 -1.35 17.13 -32.27
N VAL A 81 -1.30 15.94 -31.67
CA VAL A 81 -0.66 15.71 -30.35
C VAL A 81 0.77 15.20 -30.53
N VAL A 82 0.98 14.27 -31.46
CA VAL A 82 2.28 13.61 -31.71
C VAL A 82 3.23 14.52 -32.51
N ASN A 83 2.71 15.25 -33.51
CA ASN A 83 3.51 16.11 -34.38
C ASN A 83 2.69 17.29 -34.95
N ASP A 84 2.39 18.27 -34.10
CA ASP A 84 1.70 19.48 -34.54
C ASP A 84 2.62 20.36 -35.41
N SER A 85 2.38 20.35 -36.73
CA SER A 85 3.12 21.19 -37.68
C SER A 85 2.81 22.68 -37.57
N LEU A 86 1.63 23.04 -37.02
CA LEU A 86 1.19 24.43 -36.87
C LEU A 86 1.64 25.03 -35.53
N ARG A 87 1.91 24.19 -34.53
CA ARG A 87 2.34 24.61 -33.19
C ARG A 87 3.60 23.86 -32.75
N PRO A 88 4.78 24.16 -33.33
CA PRO A 88 6.01 23.42 -33.06
C PRO A 88 6.42 23.40 -31.58
N TRP A 89 6.07 24.43 -30.79
CA TRP A 89 6.36 24.50 -29.35
C TRP A 89 5.62 23.43 -28.51
N MET A 90 4.59 22.79 -29.06
CA MET A 90 3.83 21.70 -28.43
C MET A 90 4.56 20.35 -28.46
N TRP A 91 5.79 20.31 -28.96
CA TRP A 91 6.59 19.08 -29.09
C TRP A 91 6.72 18.26 -27.79
N LYS A 92 6.62 18.91 -26.61
CA LYS A 92 6.65 18.26 -25.29
C LYS A 92 5.52 17.26 -25.06
N TYR A 93 4.36 17.50 -25.67
CA TYR A 93 3.16 16.66 -25.51
C TYR A 93 3.40 15.24 -25.99
N ARG A 94 4.20 15.06 -27.05
CA ARG A 94 4.61 13.73 -27.51
C ARG A 94 5.36 12.95 -26.42
N PHE A 95 6.27 13.61 -25.70
CA PHE A 95 7.08 12.96 -24.69
C PHE A 95 6.26 12.61 -23.46
N TRP A 96 5.41 13.53 -23.00
CA TRP A 96 4.45 13.24 -21.93
C TRP A 96 3.53 12.08 -22.31
N LEU A 97 3.01 12.08 -23.55
CA LEU A 97 2.12 11.03 -24.04
C LEU A 97 2.80 9.66 -24.02
N THR A 98 4.06 9.59 -24.48
CA THR A 98 4.83 8.35 -24.45
C THR A 98 5.09 7.87 -23.02
N CYS A 99 5.41 8.78 -22.08
CA CYS A 99 5.57 8.40 -20.68
C CYS A 99 4.27 7.91 -20.04
N ASP A 100 3.15 8.58 -20.32
CA ASP A 100 1.83 8.20 -19.81
C ASP A 100 1.40 6.83 -20.35
N ILE A 101 1.56 6.60 -21.67
CA ILE A 101 1.31 5.28 -22.27
C ILE A 101 2.20 4.23 -21.60
N ALA A 102 3.49 4.53 -21.37
CA ALA A 102 4.40 3.61 -20.70
C ALA A 102 3.98 3.29 -19.26
N LEU A 103 3.51 4.28 -18.50
CA LEU A 103 2.99 4.10 -17.14
C LEU A 103 1.74 3.21 -17.11
N ILE A 104 0.89 3.28 -18.13
CA ILE A 104 -0.33 2.46 -18.23
C ILE A 104 0.00 1.03 -18.70
N LEU A 105 0.82 0.89 -19.75
CA LEU A 105 1.12 -0.41 -20.34
C LEU A 105 2.05 -1.24 -19.45
N ALA A 106 3.07 -0.59 -18.86
CA ALA A 106 4.10 -1.23 -18.03
C ALA A 106 4.77 -2.47 -18.65
N ASP A 107 4.66 -2.63 -19.99
CA ASP A 107 5.24 -3.74 -20.75
C ASP A 107 6.19 -3.18 -21.81
N LYS A 108 7.45 -3.64 -21.77
CA LYS A 108 8.50 -3.11 -22.64
C LYS A 108 8.20 -3.30 -24.12
N ASN A 109 7.70 -4.47 -24.51
CA ASN A 109 7.42 -4.79 -25.91
C ASN A 109 6.26 -3.94 -26.44
N ALA A 110 5.21 -3.74 -25.63
CA ALA A 110 4.09 -2.88 -25.99
C ALA A 110 4.52 -1.41 -26.12
N ILE A 111 5.39 -0.93 -25.23
CA ILE A 111 5.95 0.44 -25.29
C ILE A 111 6.82 0.64 -26.54
N GLU A 112 7.63 -0.35 -26.91
CA GLU A 112 8.45 -0.30 -28.12
C GLU A 112 7.58 -0.29 -29.39
N LYS A 113 6.48 -1.05 -29.43
CA LYS A 113 5.50 -0.99 -30.53
C LYS A 113 4.81 0.37 -30.63
N VAL A 114 4.40 0.95 -29.50
CA VAL A 114 3.87 2.33 -29.45
C VAL A 114 4.88 3.32 -30.01
N GLN A 115 6.16 3.19 -29.64
CA GLN A 115 7.22 4.03 -30.18
C GLN A 115 7.29 3.93 -31.71
N GLU A 116 7.33 2.72 -32.26
CA GLU A 116 7.39 2.49 -33.72
C GLU A 116 6.21 3.14 -34.46
N ASP A 117 5.01 3.02 -33.90
CA ASP A 117 3.80 3.59 -34.49
C ASP A 117 3.79 5.12 -34.42
N MET A 118 4.12 5.69 -33.26
CA MET A 118 4.29 7.14 -33.10
C MET A 118 5.35 7.71 -34.05
N GLN A 119 6.42 6.96 -34.35
CA GLN A 119 7.48 7.39 -35.25
C GLN A 119 7.03 7.56 -36.71
N ARG A 120 5.93 6.94 -37.12
CA ARG A 120 5.35 7.11 -38.48
C ARG A 120 4.93 8.56 -38.74
N TYR A 121 4.60 9.32 -37.69
CA TYR A 121 4.23 10.73 -37.77
C TYR A 121 5.44 11.67 -37.77
N LEU A 122 6.67 11.17 -37.58
CA LEU A 122 7.85 11.95 -37.21
C LEU A 122 8.94 11.95 -38.29
N ASN A 123 9.72 13.04 -38.32
CA ASN A 123 10.95 13.11 -39.11
C ASN A 123 12.14 12.43 -38.40
N LYS A 124 13.25 12.21 -39.12
CA LYS A 124 14.44 11.50 -38.62
C LYS A 124 14.96 12.01 -37.27
N ARG A 125 15.03 13.33 -37.07
CA ARG A 125 15.52 13.94 -35.81
C ARG A 125 14.55 13.69 -34.66
N GLN A 126 13.25 13.84 -34.91
CA GLN A 126 12.20 13.60 -33.91
C GLN A 126 12.11 12.12 -33.51
N ARG A 127 12.29 11.19 -34.46
CA ARG A 127 12.34 9.74 -34.17
C ARG A 127 13.48 9.40 -33.22
N ALA A 128 14.68 9.91 -33.50
CA ALA A 128 15.85 9.71 -32.64
C ALA A 128 15.60 10.24 -31.22
N ALA A 129 15.01 11.43 -31.08
CA ALA A 129 14.69 11.99 -29.77
C ALA A 129 13.67 11.14 -28.99
N LEU A 130 12.69 10.54 -29.67
CA LEU A 130 11.71 9.64 -29.05
C LEU A 130 12.36 8.31 -28.61
N SER A 131 13.23 7.72 -29.45
CA SER A 131 14.01 6.53 -29.07
C SER A 131 14.88 6.77 -27.85
N VAL A 132 15.49 7.96 -27.75
CA VAL A 132 16.25 8.36 -26.57
C VAL A 132 15.34 8.38 -25.33
N LEU A 133 14.18 9.02 -25.39
CA LEU A 133 13.23 9.02 -24.26
C LEU A 133 12.90 7.60 -23.79
N VAL A 134 12.49 6.73 -24.70
CA VAL A 134 12.11 5.34 -24.36
C VAL A 134 13.31 4.60 -23.77
N SER A 135 14.51 4.78 -24.30
CA SER A 135 15.72 4.20 -23.71
C SER A 135 15.94 4.65 -22.25
N TYR A 136 15.65 5.92 -21.94
CA TYR A 136 15.76 6.48 -20.58
C TYR A 136 14.66 5.99 -19.62
N LEU A 137 13.50 5.56 -20.11
CA LEU A 137 12.51 4.88 -19.26
C LEU A 137 13.08 3.56 -18.70
N PHE A 138 13.89 2.86 -19.49
CA PHE A 138 14.43 1.53 -19.14
C PHE A 138 15.88 1.53 -18.63
N ASN A 139 16.50 2.68 -18.43
CA ASN A 139 17.81 2.77 -17.78
C ASN A 139 17.73 3.73 -16.60
N ASP A 140 18.64 3.61 -15.64
CA ASP A 140 18.65 4.46 -14.43
C ASP A 140 19.69 5.59 -14.52
N LYS A 141 20.09 5.97 -15.74
CA LYS A 141 21.02 7.08 -15.97
C LYS A 141 20.36 8.42 -15.66
N MET A 142 21.17 9.42 -15.31
CA MET A 142 20.73 10.80 -15.11
C MET A 142 19.99 11.32 -16.36
N ILE A 143 18.82 11.93 -16.14
CA ILE A 143 17.97 12.42 -17.21
C ILE A 143 18.65 13.64 -17.86
N PRO A 144 18.77 13.69 -19.21
CA PRO A 144 19.41 14.81 -19.87
C PRO A 144 18.68 16.13 -19.59
N PRO A 145 19.39 17.28 -19.51
CA PRO A 145 18.78 18.59 -19.29
C PRO A 145 17.63 18.91 -20.27
N LYS A 146 17.75 18.44 -21.51
CA LYS A 146 16.74 18.63 -22.56
C LYS A 146 15.43 17.87 -22.32
N MET A 147 15.39 16.92 -21.38
CA MET A 147 14.23 16.08 -21.05
C MET A 147 13.67 16.30 -19.65
N LEU A 148 14.24 17.23 -18.86
CA LEU A 148 13.78 17.52 -17.49
C LEU A 148 12.30 17.93 -17.41
N PHE A 149 11.74 18.46 -18.50
CA PHE A 149 10.32 18.77 -18.58
C PHE A 149 9.39 17.54 -18.47
N ALA A 150 9.93 16.31 -18.58
CA ALA A 150 9.22 15.05 -18.41
C ALA A 150 9.78 14.20 -17.24
N GLU A 151 10.69 14.76 -16.44
CA GLU A 151 11.41 14.06 -15.38
C GLU A 151 10.47 13.35 -14.39
N GLY A 152 9.42 14.03 -13.92
CA GLY A 152 8.47 13.44 -12.97
C GLY A 152 7.80 12.16 -13.49
N LEU A 153 7.46 12.11 -14.78
CA LEU A 153 6.85 10.92 -15.39
C LEU A 153 7.88 9.80 -15.61
N ILE A 154 9.10 10.16 -16.02
CA ILE A 154 10.20 9.20 -16.19
C ILE A 154 10.55 8.57 -14.83
N TYR A 155 10.66 9.39 -13.79
CA TYR A 155 10.94 8.93 -12.43
C TYR A 155 9.84 7.99 -11.92
N GLN A 156 8.56 8.37 -12.09
CA GLN A 156 7.44 7.52 -11.70
C GLN A 156 7.47 6.16 -12.40
N PHE A 157 7.79 6.11 -13.70
CA PHE A 157 7.91 4.85 -14.43
C PHE A 157 9.05 3.99 -13.89
N ARG A 158 10.25 4.59 -13.70
CA ARG A 158 11.42 3.88 -13.17
C ARG A 158 11.16 3.33 -11.78
N LEU A 159 10.52 4.11 -10.92
CA LEU A 159 10.19 3.72 -9.55
C LEU A 159 9.19 2.56 -9.52
N ASN A 160 8.12 2.61 -10.33
CA ASN A 160 7.18 1.49 -10.44
C ASN A 160 7.88 0.22 -10.96
N ARG A 161 8.77 0.35 -11.94
CA ARG A 161 9.54 -0.76 -12.49
C ARG A 161 10.50 -1.36 -11.46
N SER A 162 11.26 -0.53 -10.73
CA SER A 162 12.20 -1.02 -9.71
C SER A 162 11.46 -1.67 -8.55
N PHE A 163 10.34 -1.10 -8.11
CA PHE A 163 9.50 -1.65 -7.05
C PHE A 163 8.87 -3.00 -7.41
N THR A 164 8.29 -3.11 -8.61
CA THR A 164 7.65 -4.37 -9.06
C THR A 164 8.65 -5.49 -9.34
N ALA A 165 9.92 -5.16 -9.60
CA ALA A 165 11.01 -6.12 -9.76
C ALA A 165 11.52 -6.70 -8.41
N GLN A 166 11.21 -6.07 -7.28
CA GLN A 166 11.59 -6.58 -5.97
C GLN A 166 10.83 -7.86 -5.62
N GLN A 167 11.46 -8.73 -4.83
CA GLN A 167 10.77 -9.83 -4.18
C GLN A 167 9.75 -9.29 -3.17
N GLU A 168 8.53 -9.83 -3.22
CA GLU A 168 7.47 -9.49 -2.27
C GLU A 168 7.69 -10.23 -0.95
N GLN A 169 7.75 -9.48 0.15
CA GLN A 169 7.73 -10.02 1.50
C GLN A 169 6.28 -10.21 1.96
N ARG A 170 5.90 -11.45 2.26
CA ARG A 170 4.53 -11.83 2.62
C ARG A 170 4.43 -12.07 4.12
N VAL A 171 3.51 -11.35 4.77
CA VAL A 171 3.32 -11.39 6.22
C VAL A 171 1.90 -11.85 6.51
N LEU A 172 1.76 -13.06 7.02
CA LEU A 172 0.47 -13.59 7.46
C LEU A 172 0.12 -13.01 8.82
N ILE A 173 -1.12 -12.54 9.00
CA ILE A 173 -1.57 -11.96 10.27
C ILE A 173 -2.71 -12.81 10.81
N THR A 174 -2.56 -13.29 12.04
CA THR A 174 -3.56 -14.08 12.73
C THR A 174 -3.78 -13.62 14.17
N ALA A 175 -4.94 -13.92 14.72
CA ALA A 175 -5.37 -13.45 16.02
C ALA A 175 -6.52 -14.30 16.56
N ASN A 176 -6.64 -14.38 17.88
CA ASN A 176 -7.90 -14.76 18.50
C ASN A 176 -8.93 -13.63 18.35
N MET A 177 -10.22 -13.96 18.49
CA MET A 177 -11.31 -13.00 18.28
C MET A 177 -11.06 -11.72 19.09
N SER A 178 -11.33 -10.56 18.48
CA SER A 178 -11.27 -9.26 19.15
C SER A 178 -9.90 -8.85 19.70
N ALA A 179 -8.78 -9.45 19.27
CA ALA A 179 -7.44 -8.98 19.65
C ALA A 179 -6.98 -7.72 18.89
N GLY A 180 -7.78 -7.23 17.93
CA GLY A 180 -7.50 -5.99 17.19
C GLY A 180 -6.66 -6.17 15.93
N LYS A 181 -6.76 -7.33 15.25
CA LYS A 181 -6.09 -7.64 13.98
C LYS A 181 -6.35 -6.60 12.89
N SER A 182 -7.62 -6.29 12.59
CA SER A 182 -7.96 -5.29 11.57
C SER A 182 -7.46 -3.89 11.94
N THR A 183 -7.50 -3.54 13.22
CA THR A 183 -6.93 -2.29 13.74
C THR A 183 -5.41 -2.25 13.54
N LEU A 184 -4.71 -3.37 13.78
CA LEU A 184 -3.28 -3.49 13.49
C LEU A 184 -2.97 -3.33 12.00
N ILE A 185 -3.75 -3.96 11.11
CA ILE A 185 -3.59 -3.82 9.66
C ILE A 185 -3.74 -2.35 9.26
N ASN A 186 -4.81 -1.69 9.71
CA ASN A 186 -5.03 -0.27 9.46
C ASN A 186 -3.88 0.59 10.02
N ALA A 187 -3.35 0.26 11.21
CA ALA A 187 -2.21 0.97 11.79
C ALA A 187 -0.92 0.77 10.98
N LEU A 188 -0.62 -0.45 10.51
CA LEU A 188 0.55 -0.73 9.67
C LEU A 188 0.47 0.01 8.33
N ILE A 189 -0.72 0.09 7.73
CA ILE A 189 -0.97 0.79 6.47
C ILE A 189 -1.04 2.31 6.68
N GLY A 190 -1.58 2.76 7.82
CA GLY A 190 -1.85 4.16 8.15
C GLY A 190 -3.11 4.75 7.51
N LYS A 191 -4.06 3.88 7.14
CA LYS A 191 -5.35 4.22 6.53
C LYS A 191 -6.42 3.24 7.02
N GLN A 192 -7.67 3.67 7.12
CA GLN A 192 -8.80 2.78 7.38
C GLN A 192 -9.16 2.03 6.08
N VAL A 193 -8.60 0.83 5.92
CA VAL A 193 -8.85 -0.03 4.74
C VAL A 193 -9.47 -1.37 5.09
N ALA A 194 -9.17 -1.88 6.28
CA ALA A 194 -9.74 -3.09 6.86
C ALA A 194 -10.92 -2.76 7.76
N ARG A 195 -12.02 -3.51 7.70
CA ARG A 195 -13.19 -3.30 8.57
C ARG A 195 -12.85 -3.65 10.02
N THR A 196 -13.16 -2.75 10.95
CA THR A 196 -12.90 -2.88 12.40
C THR A 196 -14.16 -3.18 13.23
N SER A 197 -15.28 -3.56 12.62
CA SER A 197 -16.50 -3.90 13.36
C SER A 197 -16.37 -5.20 14.14
N GLN A 198 -17.08 -5.29 15.27
CA GLN A 198 -17.15 -6.51 16.10
C GLN A 198 -17.93 -7.65 15.44
N GLU A 199 -18.72 -7.35 14.41
CA GLU A 199 -19.41 -8.35 13.59
C GLU A 199 -18.39 -9.19 12.80
N ALA A 200 -18.63 -10.50 12.72
CA ALA A 200 -17.75 -11.42 12.02
C ALA A 200 -17.58 -10.99 10.55
N CYS A 201 -16.35 -10.62 10.16
CA CYS A 201 -16.00 -10.38 8.77
C CYS A 201 -16.13 -11.69 7.98
N THR A 202 -16.50 -11.59 6.70
CA THR A 202 -16.72 -12.78 5.89
C THR A 202 -15.44 -13.60 5.72
N ALA A 203 -15.63 -14.89 5.45
CA ALA A 203 -14.79 -16.00 5.85
C ALA A 203 -13.52 -16.23 5.00
N ASP A 204 -13.04 -15.21 4.26
CA ASP A 204 -12.02 -15.37 3.23
C ASP A 204 -10.75 -14.53 3.47
N LEU A 205 -9.66 -14.89 2.79
CA LEU A 205 -8.37 -14.18 2.91
C LEU A 205 -8.43 -12.82 2.21
N HIS A 206 -7.86 -11.80 2.84
CA HIS A 206 -7.65 -10.48 2.23
C HIS A 206 -6.17 -10.17 2.12
N TYR A 207 -5.80 -9.52 1.02
CA TYR A 207 -4.40 -9.17 0.73
C TYR A 207 -4.25 -7.66 0.68
N TYR A 208 -3.37 -7.10 1.51
CA TYR A 208 -3.05 -5.68 1.50
C TYR A 208 -1.62 -5.50 1.00
N LEU A 209 -1.45 -4.85 -0.15
CA LEU A 209 -0.17 -4.65 -0.79
C LEU A 209 0.25 -3.18 -0.73
N ASN A 210 1.53 -2.92 -0.49
CA ASN A 210 2.01 -1.54 -0.52
C ASN A 210 2.28 -1.05 -1.94
N LYS A 211 2.08 0.24 -2.15
CA LYS A 211 2.51 0.97 -3.36
C LYS A 211 3.81 1.74 -3.07
N PRO A 212 4.65 2.04 -4.07
CA PRO A 212 5.94 2.70 -3.85
C PRO A 212 5.84 4.17 -3.42
N VAL A 213 4.73 4.85 -3.75
CA VAL A 213 4.51 6.27 -3.41
C VAL A 213 3.03 6.54 -3.16
N GLU A 214 2.75 7.46 -2.24
CA GLU A 214 1.42 8.03 -2.05
C GLU A 214 1.00 8.84 -3.29
N ASP A 215 0.07 8.29 -4.05
CA ASP A 215 -0.55 8.92 -5.22
C ASP A 215 -1.99 9.39 -4.96
N GLY A 216 -2.50 9.15 -3.75
CA GLY A 216 -3.85 9.53 -3.34
C GLY A 216 -4.94 8.54 -3.79
N SER A 217 -4.59 7.39 -4.36
CA SER A 217 -5.57 6.37 -4.72
C SER A 217 -5.42 5.09 -3.90
N ILE A 218 -6.53 4.37 -3.72
CA ILE A 218 -6.56 3.01 -3.20
C ILE A 218 -7.05 2.12 -4.32
N HIS A 219 -6.34 1.03 -4.57
CA HIS A 219 -6.75 0.04 -5.56
C HIS A 219 -7.46 -1.10 -4.86
N LEU A 220 -8.58 -1.54 -5.40
CA LEU A 220 -9.36 -2.67 -4.96
C LEU A 220 -9.54 -3.63 -6.11
N ARG A 221 -9.33 -4.92 -5.84
CA ARG A 221 -9.69 -6.02 -6.72
C ARG A 221 -10.57 -6.97 -5.93
N ALA A 222 -11.88 -6.87 -6.14
CA ALA A 222 -12.90 -7.71 -5.54
C ALA A 222 -14.01 -7.92 -6.57
N GLY A 223 -13.99 -9.05 -7.27
CA GLY A 223 -14.83 -9.30 -8.45
C GLY A 223 -14.44 -8.46 -9.68
N GLN A 224 -14.40 -7.13 -9.54
CA GLN A 224 -13.94 -6.16 -10.53
C GLN A 224 -12.76 -5.32 -9.99
N LEU A 225 -11.95 -4.78 -10.91
CA LEU A 225 -10.88 -3.86 -10.59
C LEU A 225 -11.38 -2.41 -10.47
N ASN A 226 -11.13 -1.77 -9.33
CA ASN A 226 -11.28 -0.34 -9.11
C ASN A 226 -9.93 0.26 -8.66
N LEU A 227 -9.39 1.24 -9.39
CA LEU A 227 -8.11 1.89 -9.04
C LEU A 227 -8.30 3.20 -8.25
N ASN A 228 -9.54 3.60 -7.96
CA ASN A 228 -9.94 4.77 -7.17
C ASN A 228 -10.98 4.36 -6.12
N ALA A 229 -10.77 3.22 -5.44
CA ALA A 229 -11.72 2.71 -4.47
C ALA A 229 -11.93 3.70 -3.31
N ALA A 230 -13.20 4.02 -3.04
CA ALA A 230 -13.62 4.75 -1.85
C ALA A 230 -13.73 3.80 -0.65
N TYR A 231 -13.93 4.35 0.54
CA TYR A 231 -14.05 3.53 1.76
C TYR A 231 -15.25 2.57 1.66
N GLU A 232 -16.36 3.03 1.09
CA GLU A 232 -17.57 2.23 0.89
C GLU A 232 -17.29 1.01 0.00
N ASP A 233 -16.55 1.19 -1.10
CA ASP A 233 -16.16 0.09 -2.00
C ASP A 233 -15.37 -1.00 -1.27
N LEU A 234 -14.47 -0.60 -0.35
CA LEU A 234 -13.67 -1.53 0.46
C LEU A 234 -14.56 -2.31 1.43
N MET A 235 -15.47 -1.62 2.11
CA MET A 235 -16.38 -2.24 3.08
C MET A 235 -17.34 -3.22 2.41
N ASP A 236 -17.85 -2.87 1.23
CA ASP A 236 -18.72 -3.75 0.44
C ASP A 236 -17.96 -4.99 -0.03
N ALA A 237 -16.71 -4.82 -0.50
CA ALA A 237 -15.87 -5.95 -0.92
C ALA A 237 -15.58 -6.94 0.21
N GLU A 238 -15.29 -6.45 1.42
CA GLU A 238 -15.08 -7.29 2.60
C GLU A 238 -16.33 -8.04 3.07
N GLN A 239 -17.52 -7.60 2.67
CA GLN A 239 -18.76 -8.35 2.92
C GLN A 239 -19.00 -9.46 1.91
N VAL A 240 -18.43 -9.37 0.70
CA VAL A 240 -18.74 -10.29 -0.40
C VAL A 240 -17.76 -11.47 -0.44
N GLY A 241 -16.51 -11.30 -0.01
CA GLY A 241 -15.52 -12.38 0.11
C GLY A 241 -14.08 -11.90 -0.09
N SER A 242 -13.21 -12.79 -0.59
CA SER A 242 -11.77 -12.47 -0.79
C SER A 242 -11.53 -11.27 -1.70
N GLY A 243 -10.61 -10.39 -1.29
CA GLY A 243 -10.20 -9.23 -2.07
C GLY A 243 -8.73 -8.89 -1.91
N SER A 244 -8.19 -8.13 -2.86
CA SER A 244 -6.87 -7.50 -2.74
C SER A 244 -7.02 -5.99 -2.73
N VAL A 245 -6.31 -5.33 -1.83
CA VAL A 245 -6.23 -3.88 -1.71
C VAL A 245 -4.78 -3.46 -1.90
N ALA A 246 -4.51 -2.46 -2.75
CA ALA A 246 -3.18 -1.85 -2.83
C ALA A 246 -3.23 -0.37 -2.46
N SER A 247 -2.38 0.03 -1.52
CA SER A 247 -2.30 1.39 -1.01
C SER A 247 -0.87 1.75 -0.61
N TYR A 248 -0.51 3.02 -0.59
CA TYR A 248 0.74 3.44 0.02
C TYR A 248 0.71 3.20 1.54
N PHE A 249 1.73 2.53 2.07
CA PHE A 249 1.85 2.27 3.51
C PHE A 249 2.62 3.43 4.14
N ARG A 250 1.97 4.16 5.04
CA ARG A 250 2.51 5.36 5.69
C ARG A 250 3.36 4.98 6.90
N SER A 251 4.48 4.31 6.66
CA SER A 251 5.38 3.91 7.74
C SER A 251 6.15 5.11 8.31
N PHE A 252 6.43 5.06 9.62
CA PHE A 252 7.40 5.93 10.28
C PHE A 252 8.85 5.50 10.02
N VAL A 253 9.07 4.27 9.57
CA VAL A 253 10.38 3.72 9.22
C VAL A 253 10.65 4.01 7.75
N GLN A 254 11.67 4.82 7.49
CA GLN A 254 12.09 5.13 6.13
C GLN A 254 12.90 3.95 5.57
N SER A 255 12.42 3.35 4.48
CA SER A 255 13.22 2.48 3.61
C SER A 255 13.30 3.12 2.23
N ASP A 256 14.52 3.32 1.73
CA ASP A 256 14.78 3.77 0.36
C ASP A 256 15.75 2.79 -0.33
N PRO A 257 15.30 2.02 -1.33
CA PRO A 257 13.94 1.96 -1.87
C PRO A 257 12.96 1.30 -0.90
N GLN A 258 11.68 1.66 -1.00
CA GLN A 258 10.62 0.97 -0.26
C GLN A 258 10.58 -0.51 -0.62
N ARG A 259 10.50 -1.35 0.42
CA ARG A 259 10.32 -2.80 0.24
C ARG A 259 8.92 -3.12 -0.24
N ARG A 260 8.78 -4.17 -1.06
CA ARG A 260 7.49 -4.68 -1.50
C ARG A 260 6.93 -5.66 -0.47
N ILE A 261 5.73 -5.39 0.03
CA ILE A 261 5.13 -6.06 1.19
C ILE A 261 3.67 -6.38 0.91
N CYS A 262 3.27 -7.57 1.34
CA CYS A 262 1.89 -8.05 1.30
C CYS A 262 1.49 -8.53 2.71
N LEU A 263 0.52 -7.85 3.32
CA LEU A 263 -0.13 -8.31 4.54
C LEU A 263 -1.28 -9.23 4.15
N ILE A 264 -1.25 -10.46 4.65
CA ILE A 264 -2.28 -11.47 4.40
C ILE A 264 -3.14 -11.54 5.65
N ASP A 265 -4.37 -11.05 5.54
CA ASP A 265 -5.32 -11.06 6.63
C ASP A 265 -6.09 -12.37 6.67
N THR A 266 -6.04 -13.05 7.82
CA THR A 266 -6.79 -14.29 8.03
C THR A 266 -8.14 -14.04 8.69
N PRO A 267 -9.17 -14.85 8.39
CA PRO A 267 -10.39 -14.87 9.19
C PRO A 267 -10.07 -15.15 10.66
N GLY A 268 -10.80 -14.50 11.58
CA GLY A 268 -10.64 -14.74 13.02
C GLY A 268 -10.96 -16.19 13.40
N VAL A 269 -10.23 -16.74 14.36
CA VAL A 269 -10.31 -18.17 14.72
C VAL A 269 -11.67 -18.57 15.34
N ASN A 270 -12.46 -17.60 15.81
CA ASN A 270 -13.62 -17.85 16.69
C ASN A 270 -14.90 -17.04 16.35
N SER A 271 -15.23 -16.80 15.07
CA SER A 271 -16.62 -16.46 14.72
C SER A 271 -17.53 -17.66 15.07
N ALA A 272 -18.10 -17.60 16.27
CA ALA A 272 -18.66 -18.69 17.07
C ALA A 272 -19.99 -19.28 16.55
N ILE A 273 -20.11 -19.49 15.24
CA ILE A 273 -21.23 -20.23 14.65
C ILE A 273 -20.75 -21.42 13.79
N ASN A 274 -19.49 -21.46 13.30
CA ASN A 274 -19.06 -22.55 12.43
C ASN A 274 -17.64 -23.08 12.72
N ARG A 275 -17.54 -24.40 12.96
CA ARG A 275 -16.29 -25.19 12.95
C ARG A 275 -15.41 -24.96 11.72
N GLU A 276 -15.97 -24.40 10.65
CA GLU A 276 -15.28 -24.07 9.40
C GLU A 276 -14.30 -22.89 9.48
N HIS A 277 -14.49 -21.90 10.36
CA HIS A 277 -13.56 -20.74 10.39
C HIS A 277 -12.19 -21.10 10.96
N GLY A 278 -12.19 -21.87 12.05
CA GLY A 278 -10.96 -22.42 12.61
C GLY A 278 -10.25 -23.38 11.66
N SER A 279 -10.93 -24.02 10.69
CA SER A 279 -10.24 -24.82 9.66
C SER A 279 -9.63 -23.94 8.56
N ARG A 280 -10.24 -22.79 8.23
CA ARG A 280 -9.71 -21.85 7.23
C ARG A 280 -8.48 -21.09 7.70
N THR A 281 -8.43 -20.61 8.95
CA THR A 281 -7.21 -19.98 9.49
C THR A 281 -6.06 -20.99 9.53
N ARG A 282 -6.35 -22.24 9.91
CA ARG A 282 -5.38 -23.35 9.86
C ARG A 282 -4.95 -23.67 8.43
N LYS A 283 -5.88 -23.67 7.49
CA LYS A 283 -5.61 -23.85 6.07
C LYS A 283 -4.68 -22.75 5.55
N ALA A 284 -4.96 -21.49 5.86
CA ALA A 284 -4.10 -20.37 5.51
C ALA A 284 -2.69 -20.52 6.10
N LEU A 285 -2.56 -20.91 7.37
CA LEU A 285 -1.27 -21.17 8.01
C LEU A 285 -0.43 -22.25 7.30
N MET A 286 -1.08 -23.21 6.66
CA MET A 286 -0.43 -24.35 6.00
C MET A 286 -0.22 -24.18 4.50
N GLU A 287 -1.16 -23.52 3.82
CA GLU A 287 -1.21 -23.45 2.36
C GLU A 287 -0.69 -22.12 1.81
N GLU A 288 -0.80 -21.03 2.57
CA GLU A 288 -0.27 -19.74 2.13
C GLU A 288 1.26 -19.71 2.18
N GLN A 289 1.85 -19.09 1.17
CA GLN A 289 3.26 -18.78 1.17
C GLN A 289 3.48 -17.46 1.91
N TYR A 290 4.18 -17.51 3.05
CA TYR A 290 4.55 -16.35 3.84
C TYR A 290 5.95 -16.48 4.46
N ASP A 291 6.60 -15.32 4.59
CA ASP A 291 7.93 -15.17 5.17
C ASP A 291 7.86 -15.00 6.69
N LYS A 292 6.83 -14.29 7.18
CA LYS A 292 6.59 -14.02 8.60
C LYS A 292 5.13 -14.24 8.97
N LEU A 293 4.90 -14.65 10.20
CA LEU A 293 3.59 -14.73 10.83
C LEU A 293 3.53 -13.73 11.99
N ILE A 294 2.60 -12.79 11.95
CA ILE A 294 2.24 -11.98 13.11
C ILE A 294 1.11 -12.67 13.85
N TYR A 295 1.32 -13.00 15.11
CA TYR A 295 0.25 -13.44 16.01
C TYR A 295 -0.11 -12.32 16.99
N VAL A 296 -1.35 -11.82 16.89
CA VAL A 296 -1.86 -10.73 17.73
C VAL A 296 -2.57 -11.29 18.96
N LEU A 297 -2.03 -10.96 20.13
CA LEU A 297 -2.54 -11.27 21.47
C LEU A 297 -3.31 -10.07 22.03
N ASN A 298 -4.35 -10.32 22.80
CA ASN A 298 -5.11 -9.28 23.49
C ASN A 298 -4.59 -9.15 24.92
N ALA A 299 -3.96 -8.02 25.26
CA ALA A 299 -3.41 -7.80 26.59
C ALA A 299 -4.43 -7.88 27.74
N ASN A 300 -5.72 -7.71 27.43
CA ASN A 300 -6.81 -7.74 28.42
C ASN A 300 -7.44 -9.13 28.60
N GLN A 301 -7.01 -10.15 27.84
CA GLN A 301 -7.62 -11.50 27.81
C GLN A 301 -6.57 -12.62 27.74
N LEU A 302 -5.42 -12.41 28.40
CA LEU A 302 -4.32 -13.36 28.41
C LEU A 302 -4.65 -14.63 29.21
N GLY A 303 -4.05 -15.75 28.82
CA GLY A 303 -4.10 -17.02 29.55
C GLY A 303 -5.41 -17.79 29.39
N THR A 304 -6.27 -17.40 28.45
CA THR A 304 -7.50 -18.15 28.14
C THR A 304 -7.18 -19.50 27.50
N ASP A 305 -8.02 -20.51 27.74
CA ASP A 305 -7.87 -21.84 27.13
C ASP A 305 -7.81 -21.79 25.59
N GLU A 306 -8.53 -20.83 24.99
CA GLU A 306 -8.54 -20.60 23.56
C GLU A 306 -7.21 -20.05 23.04
N GLU A 307 -6.63 -19.08 23.75
CA GLU A 307 -5.31 -18.52 23.46
C GLU A 307 -4.22 -19.57 23.58
N ILE A 308 -4.16 -20.29 24.71
CA ILE A 308 -3.16 -21.33 24.94
C ILE A 308 -3.27 -22.44 23.89
N ARG A 309 -4.50 -22.84 23.53
CA ARG A 309 -4.73 -23.86 22.49
C ARG A 309 -4.23 -23.40 21.13
N TYR A 310 -4.44 -22.13 20.79
CA TYR A 310 -4.00 -21.60 19.51
C TYR A 310 -2.48 -21.36 19.46
N LEU A 311 -1.88 -20.88 20.56
CA LEU A 311 -0.43 -20.82 20.74
C LEU A 311 0.23 -22.19 20.55
N LYS A 312 -0.31 -23.25 21.18
CA LYS A 312 0.13 -24.64 20.96
C LYS A 312 0.05 -25.03 19.50
N TYR A 313 -1.05 -24.69 18.82
CA TYR A 313 -1.20 -24.95 17.40
C TYR A 313 -0.13 -24.22 16.56
N ILE A 314 0.11 -22.94 16.78
CA ILE A 314 1.15 -22.19 16.06
C ILE A 314 2.52 -22.81 16.32
N SER A 315 2.87 -23.09 17.59
CA SER A 315 4.16 -23.69 17.96
C SER A 315 4.45 -25.03 17.30
N GLY A 316 3.42 -25.84 17.04
CA GLY A 316 3.57 -27.15 16.41
C GLY A 316 3.61 -27.12 14.89
N ASN A 317 3.20 -26.01 14.26
CA ASN A 317 2.98 -25.96 12.80
C ASN A 317 3.77 -24.86 12.08
N VAL A 318 4.30 -23.86 12.82
CA VAL A 318 5.03 -22.73 12.23
C VAL A 318 6.44 -22.68 12.84
N PRO A 319 7.49 -22.59 12.01
CA PRO A 319 8.85 -22.40 12.50
C PRO A 319 8.95 -21.19 13.43
N SER A 320 9.56 -21.36 14.60
CA SER A 320 9.58 -20.34 15.66
C SER A 320 10.21 -19.02 15.23
N ASP A 321 11.17 -19.05 14.30
CA ASP A 321 11.88 -17.90 13.74
C ASP A 321 11.04 -17.08 12.74
N LYS A 322 9.92 -17.64 12.26
CA LYS A 322 8.95 -16.93 11.43
C LYS A 322 7.92 -16.14 12.24
N VAL A 323 7.74 -16.46 13.52
CA VAL A 323 6.64 -15.90 14.33
C VAL A 323 7.06 -14.61 15.03
N VAL A 324 6.21 -13.59 14.92
CA VAL A 324 6.30 -12.31 15.62
C VAL A 324 5.06 -12.19 16.51
N PHE A 325 5.24 -12.12 17.82
CA PHE A 325 4.14 -11.97 18.77
C PHE A 325 3.88 -10.49 19.04
N VAL A 326 2.64 -10.04 18.85
CA VAL A 326 2.23 -8.65 19.12
C VAL A 326 1.21 -8.65 20.25
N LEU A 327 1.56 -8.02 21.37
CA LEU A 327 0.68 -7.83 22.52
C LEU A 327 -0.06 -6.49 22.38
N ASN A 328 -1.28 -6.54 21.87
CA ASN A 328 -2.06 -5.36 21.49
C ASN A 328 -3.02 -4.91 22.60
N LYS A 329 -3.62 -3.72 22.44
CA LYS A 329 -4.61 -3.09 23.34
C LYS A 329 -4.05 -2.61 24.68
N LEU A 330 -2.76 -2.29 24.74
CA LEU A 330 -2.13 -1.74 25.94
C LEU A 330 -2.59 -0.31 26.27
N ASP A 331 -3.30 0.35 25.36
CA ASP A 331 -3.99 1.61 25.61
C ASP A 331 -5.13 1.51 26.63
N HIS A 332 -5.62 0.31 26.96
CA HIS A 332 -6.63 0.12 28.01
C HIS A 332 -6.02 -0.02 29.42
N PHE A 333 -4.71 -0.26 29.53
CA PHE A 333 -4.06 -0.53 30.83
C PHE A 333 -4.10 0.68 31.76
N LYS A 334 -4.28 0.44 33.05
CA LYS A 334 -4.21 1.46 34.10
C LYS A 334 -3.07 1.12 35.04
N SER A 335 -2.10 2.02 35.21
CA SER A 335 -0.91 1.74 36.03
C SER A 335 -1.19 1.49 37.52
N ALA A 336 -2.39 1.83 37.99
CA ALA A 336 -2.85 1.50 39.35
C ALA A 336 -3.23 0.02 39.51
N ASP A 337 -3.73 -0.62 38.45
CA ASP A 337 -4.34 -1.95 38.50
C ASP A 337 -3.54 -2.99 37.69
N ASP A 338 -2.83 -2.54 36.64
CA ASP A 338 -2.19 -3.38 35.63
C ASP A 338 -0.68 -3.14 35.56
N SER A 339 0.07 -4.18 35.18
CA SER A 339 1.50 -4.10 34.89
C SER A 339 1.80 -4.62 33.49
N ILE A 340 2.19 -3.70 32.59
CA ILE A 340 2.60 -4.02 31.21
C ILE A 340 3.77 -5.01 31.21
N ALA A 341 4.77 -4.77 32.08
CA ALA A 341 5.92 -5.65 32.22
C ALA A 341 5.51 -7.06 32.66
N ALA A 342 4.62 -7.19 33.66
CA ALA A 342 4.15 -8.49 34.13
C ALA A 342 3.38 -9.25 33.04
N SER A 343 2.53 -8.57 32.27
CA SER A 343 1.81 -9.18 31.14
C SER A 343 2.75 -9.67 30.05
N ILE A 344 3.78 -8.89 29.71
CA ILE A 344 4.81 -9.31 28.74
C ILE A 344 5.56 -10.54 29.25
N GLU A 345 5.98 -10.56 30.51
CA GLU A 345 6.70 -11.69 31.11
C GLU A 345 5.82 -12.94 31.23
N GLY A 346 4.52 -12.78 31.50
CA GLY A 346 3.55 -13.88 31.47
C GLY A 346 3.49 -14.53 30.09
N VAL A 347 3.31 -13.73 29.03
CA VAL A 347 3.31 -14.23 27.65
C VAL A 347 4.64 -14.90 27.29
N LYS A 348 5.78 -14.29 27.67
CA LYS A 348 7.09 -14.90 27.44
C LYS A 348 7.23 -16.25 28.14
N THR A 349 6.73 -16.37 29.37
CA THR A 349 6.75 -17.62 30.14
C THR A 349 5.95 -18.71 29.43
N ASP A 350 4.75 -18.40 28.96
CA ASP A 350 3.93 -19.34 28.19
C ASP A 350 4.63 -19.77 26.90
N LEU A 351 5.25 -18.83 26.19
CA LEU A 351 6.01 -19.13 24.98
C LEU A 351 7.26 -19.99 25.28
N LEU A 352 7.99 -19.75 26.36
CA LEU A 352 9.11 -20.59 26.78
C LEU A 352 8.65 -22.03 27.07
N GLN A 353 7.51 -22.20 27.75
CA GLN A 353 6.93 -23.51 28.03
C GLN A 353 6.52 -24.26 26.75
N LEU A 354 6.16 -23.52 25.70
CA LEU A 354 5.83 -24.06 24.38
C LEU A 354 7.08 -24.33 23.50
N GLY A 355 8.28 -24.10 24.02
CA GLY A 355 9.54 -24.44 23.35
C GLY A 355 10.16 -23.32 22.53
N TYR A 356 9.63 -22.09 22.58
CA TYR A 356 10.31 -20.93 22.01
C TYR A 356 11.54 -20.61 22.86
N LYS A 357 12.74 -20.51 22.26
CA LYS A 357 13.98 -20.31 23.02
C LYS A 357 14.19 -18.88 23.52
N ASN A 358 13.88 -17.89 22.68
CA ASN A 358 14.02 -16.46 22.97
C ASN A 358 12.82 -15.69 22.36
N PRO A 359 11.59 -15.91 22.86
CA PRO A 359 10.43 -15.24 22.31
C PRO A 359 10.52 -13.72 22.55
N THR A 360 10.42 -12.94 21.47
CA THR A 360 10.25 -11.48 21.57
C THR A 360 8.78 -11.14 21.38
N VAL A 361 8.24 -10.37 22.31
CA VAL A 361 6.85 -9.91 22.32
C VAL A 361 6.85 -8.41 22.09
N TYR A 362 6.11 -7.95 21.08
CA TYR A 362 5.99 -6.55 20.70
C TYR A 362 4.77 -5.93 21.37
N PRO A 363 4.93 -5.15 22.45
CA PRO A 363 3.83 -4.40 23.04
C PRO A 363 3.36 -3.31 22.06
N LEU A 364 2.05 -3.15 21.92
CA LEU A 364 1.47 -2.22 20.97
C LEU A 364 0.13 -1.63 21.45
N SER A 365 -0.10 -0.37 21.11
CA SER A 365 -1.46 0.16 20.91
C SER A 365 -1.70 0.42 19.43
N ALA A 366 -2.34 -0.54 18.75
CA ALA A 366 -2.63 -0.41 17.32
C ALA A 366 -3.61 0.74 17.05
N TYR A 367 -4.55 0.97 17.96
CA TYR A 367 -5.56 2.01 17.78
C TYR A 367 -4.94 3.41 17.85
N PHE A 368 -4.14 3.68 18.89
CA PHE A 368 -3.43 4.96 18.97
C PHE A 368 -2.44 5.15 17.82
N ALA A 369 -1.75 4.09 17.40
CA ALA A 369 -0.87 4.10 16.24
C ALA A 369 -1.60 4.51 14.94
N LEU A 370 -2.83 4.02 14.72
CA LEU A 370 -3.67 4.43 13.60
C LEU A 370 -4.04 5.92 13.68
N LEU A 371 -4.50 6.40 14.85
CA LEU A 371 -4.85 7.82 15.05
C LEU A 371 -3.63 8.73 14.81
N LEU A 372 -2.44 8.34 15.28
CA LEU A 372 -1.18 9.06 15.02
C LEU A 372 -0.92 9.25 13.53
N LYS A 373 -0.98 8.17 12.74
CA LYS A 373 -0.74 8.25 11.29
C LYS A 373 -1.79 9.07 10.56
N ARG A 374 -3.07 8.92 10.93
CA ARG A 374 -4.16 9.72 10.35
C ARG A 374 -3.93 11.22 10.62
N LYS A 375 -3.60 11.58 11.87
CA LYS A 375 -3.28 12.96 12.25
C LYS A 375 -2.05 13.50 11.53
N GLN A 376 -0.97 12.72 11.42
CA GLN A 376 0.24 13.10 10.70
C GLN A 376 -0.03 13.41 9.22
N ASN A 377 -0.94 12.67 8.60
CA ASN A 377 -1.27 12.81 7.18
C ASN A 377 -2.42 13.80 6.93
N GLY A 378 -2.81 14.58 7.94
CA GLY A 378 -3.81 15.64 7.81
C GLY A 378 -5.24 15.13 7.63
N GLU A 379 -5.52 13.87 8.01
CA GLU A 379 -6.89 13.36 8.01
C GLU A 379 -7.71 13.98 9.14
N LEU A 380 -9.00 14.17 8.87
CA LEU A 380 -9.96 14.59 9.87
C LEU A 380 -10.29 13.38 10.75
N LEU A 381 -10.11 13.57 12.06
CA LEU A 381 -10.61 12.67 13.09
C LEU A 381 -12.03 13.12 13.47
N THR A 382 -12.89 12.18 13.86
CA THR A 382 -14.16 12.53 14.52
C THR A 382 -13.90 13.21 15.86
N GLU A 383 -14.93 13.81 16.47
CA GLU A 383 -14.79 14.40 17.81
C GLU A 383 -14.33 13.35 18.84
N ASP A 384 -14.95 12.16 18.83
CA ASP A 384 -14.55 11.04 19.70
C ASP A 384 -13.09 10.60 19.44
N GLU A 385 -12.71 10.42 18.18
CA GLU A 385 -11.34 10.04 17.80
C GLU A 385 -10.31 11.10 18.20
N GLN A 386 -10.69 12.38 18.17
CA GLN A 386 -9.84 13.50 18.58
C GLN A 386 -9.64 13.53 20.10
N ASP A 387 -10.70 13.29 20.87
CA ASP A 387 -10.62 13.20 22.34
C ASP A 387 -9.75 12.00 22.77
N GLU A 388 -9.94 10.85 22.12
CA GLU A 388 -9.12 9.65 22.33
C GLU A 388 -7.66 9.90 21.95
N TYR A 389 -7.40 10.55 20.81
CA TYR A 389 -6.06 10.93 20.40
C TYR A 389 -5.37 11.80 21.46
N ASP A 390 -6.04 12.86 21.94
CA ASP A 390 -5.47 13.77 22.93
C ASP A 390 -5.23 13.09 24.29
N TYR A 391 -6.13 12.18 24.68
CA TYR A 391 -5.94 11.33 25.84
C TYR A 391 -4.71 10.42 25.69
N TYR A 392 -4.59 9.72 24.56
CA TYR A 392 -3.49 8.78 24.32
C TYR A 392 -2.14 9.48 24.16
N VAL A 393 -2.09 10.67 23.54
CA VAL A 393 -0.87 11.49 23.52
C VAL A 393 -0.38 11.75 24.94
N LYS A 394 -1.26 12.18 25.87
CA LYS A 394 -0.89 12.39 27.27
C LYS A 394 -0.46 11.09 27.94
N LYS A 395 -1.18 9.99 27.68
CA LYS A 395 -0.92 8.67 28.27
C LYS A 395 0.46 8.13 27.89
N PHE A 396 0.74 8.01 26.59
CA PHE A 396 1.98 7.46 26.02
C PHE A 396 3.16 8.43 26.04
N SER A 397 2.97 9.65 26.55
CA SER A 397 4.08 10.54 26.92
C SER A 397 4.61 10.29 28.33
N ARG A 398 3.92 9.47 29.14
CA ARG A 398 4.36 9.12 30.51
C ARG A 398 5.32 7.93 30.46
N PRO A 399 6.43 7.93 31.22
CA PRO A 399 7.42 6.84 31.21
C PRO A 399 6.85 5.45 31.49
N GLU A 400 5.86 5.34 32.38
CA GLU A 400 5.20 4.07 32.74
C GLU A 400 4.45 3.40 31.57
N PHE A 401 4.07 4.17 30.54
CA PHE A 401 3.34 3.71 29.36
C PHE A 401 4.20 3.72 28.10
N ASP A 402 5.49 4.03 28.21
CA ASP A 402 6.42 3.96 27.08
C ASP A 402 6.71 2.50 26.75
N LEU A 403 6.07 1.98 25.71
CA LEU A 403 6.18 0.58 25.30
C LEU A 403 7.54 0.26 24.69
N SER A 404 8.30 1.28 24.25
CA SER A 404 9.61 1.07 23.62
C SER A 404 10.65 0.50 24.59
N VAL A 405 10.51 0.79 25.89
CA VAL A 405 11.46 0.34 26.94
C VAL A 405 11.45 -1.17 27.14
N HIS A 406 10.40 -1.86 26.68
CA HIS A 406 10.25 -3.31 26.80
C HIS A 406 10.86 -4.07 25.61
N LEU A 407 11.43 -3.35 24.65
CA LEU A 407 12.04 -3.90 23.45
C LEU A 407 13.55 -3.70 23.48
N ASN A 408 14.31 -4.77 23.23
CA ASN A 408 15.78 -4.74 23.24
C ASN A 408 16.39 -4.12 21.98
N THR A 409 15.59 -3.49 21.11
CA THR A 409 16.07 -2.85 19.88
C THR A 409 16.69 -1.49 20.22
N SER A 410 18.01 -1.34 20.01
CA SER A 410 18.78 -0.10 20.15
C SER A 410 18.41 1.01 19.15
N THR A 411 17.14 1.12 18.76
CA THR A 411 16.64 2.18 17.88
C THR A 411 15.86 3.19 18.70
N ALA A 412 16.55 3.86 19.63
CA ALA A 412 16.01 5.07 20.24
C ALA A 412 16.03 6.18 19.17
N PRO A 413 14.90 6.84 18.85
CA PRO A 413 14.93 7.99 17.97
C PRO A 413 15.87 9.06 18.56
N LEU A 414 16.84 9.52 17.76
CA LEU A 414 17.67 10.69 18.10
C LEU A 414 16.73 11.86 18.42
N GLN A 415 16.67 12.25 19.70
CA GLN A 415 15.81 13.31 20.19
C GLN A 415 16.17 14.65 19.52
N THR A 416 15.42 15.02 18.49
CA THR A 416 15.28 16.40 18.04
C THR A 416 13.80 16.76 17.96
N ALA A 417 13.48 18.05 18.14
CA ALA A 417 12.13 18.56 18.35
C ALA A 417 11.15 18.35 17.16
N GLU A 418 11.63 17.87 16.00
CA GLU A 418 10.80 17.54 14.82
C GLU A 418 10.08 16.18 14.94
N ASP A 419 10.44 15.33 15.90
CA ASP A 419 9.97 13.93 15.92
C ASP A 419 8.98 13.61 17.06
N LYS A 420 8.15 14.57 17.50
CA LYS A 420 7.13 14.28 18.54
C LYS A 420 6.21 13.11 18.15
N GLN A 421 5.82 13.02 16.89
CA GLN A 421 5.00 11.90 16.40
C GLN A 421 5.79 10.60 16.28
N LEU A 422 7.07 10.66 15.91
CA LEU A 422 7.94 9.48 15.87
C LEU A 422 8.20 8.94 17.29
N ALA A 423 8.43 9.83 18.27
CA ALA A 423 8.56 9.48 19.67
C ALA A 423 7.28 8.83 20.20
N LEU A 424 6.10 9.35 19.84
CA LEU A 424 4.82 8.73 20.18
C LEU A 424 4.60 7.39 19.44
N ALA A 425 5.08 7.25 18.19
CA ALA A 425 5.03 6.01 17.44
C ALA A 425 5.96 4.93 18.04
N ALA A 426 7.10 5.34 18.61
CA ALA A 426 7.96 4.48 19.40
C ALA A 426 7.30 4.11 20.74
N SER A 427 6.78 5.09 21.48
CA SER A 427 6.19 4.84 22.80
C SER A 427 4.89 4.06 22.74
N CYS A 428 4.15 4.08 21.63
CA CYS A 428 3.00 3.21 21.42
C CYS A 428 3.36 1.84 20.81
N GLY A 429 4.66 1.58 20.56
CA GLY A 429 5.20 0.31 20.10
C GLY A 429 5.18 0.07 18.58
N LEU A 430 4.59 0.98 17.79
CA LEU A 430 4.44 0.83 16.35
C LEU A 430 5.80 0.86 15.62
N TYR A 431 6.67 1.81 15.97
CA TYR A 431 7.94 2.02 15.28
C TYR A 431 8.81 0.74 15.26
N SER A 432 8.93 0.07 16.41
CA SER A 432 9.70 -1.16 16.53
C SER A 432 9.10 -2.31 15.72
N LEU A 433 7.77 -2.42 15.68
CA LEU A 433 7.10 -3.42 14.84
C LEU A 433 7.34 -3.15 13.35
N GLU A 434 7.24 -1.90 12.93
CA GLU A 434 7.54 -1.50 11.55
C GLU A 434 9.00 -1.75 11.17
N ASN A 435 9.96 -1.53 12.08
CA ASN A 435 11.38 -1.79 11.81
C ASN A 435 11.62 -3.25 11.40
N ILE A 436 10.93 -4.20 12.04
CA ILE A 436 11.09 -5.62 11.75
C ILE A 436 10.38 -6.03 10.47
N LEU A 437 9.23 -5.43 10.20
CA LEU A 437 8.45 -5.76 9.01
C LEU A 437 9.06 -5.14 7.75
N TYR A 438 9.50 -3.89 7.86
CA TYR A 438 9.94 -3.07 6.73
C TYR A 438 11.47 -3.01 6.60
N GLY A 439 12.17 -3.60 7.57
CA GLY A 439 13.62 -3.67 7.60
C GLY A 439 14.25 -2.30 7.75
N GLY A 440 13.89 -1.61 8.83
CA GLY A 440 14.66 -0.49 9.33
C GLY A 440 16.13 -0.91 9.43
N SER A 441 17.03 -0.02 9.04
CA SER A 441 18.44 -0.26 9.21
C SER A 441 18.74 -0.49 10.69
N ASP A 442 19.30 -1.65 11.04
CA ASP A 442 20.04 -1.87 12.28
C ASP A 442 21.32 -1.00 12.25
N GLN A 443 21.17 0.32 12.11
CA GLN A 443 22.26 1.30 12.09
C GLN A 443 22.47 1.90 13.46
#